data_AF-A0A852K4V1-F1
#
_entry.id   AF-A0A852K4V1-F1
#
_cell.length_a   1.000
_cell.length_b   1.000
_cell.length_c   1.000
_cell.angle_alpha   90.00
_cell.angle_beta   90.00
_cell.angle_gamma   90.00
#
_symmetry.space_group_name_H-M   'P 1'
#
loop_
_entity.id
_entity.type
_entity.pdbx_description
1 polymer ?
#
loop_
_entity_poly.entity_id
_entity_poly.type
_entity_poly.pdbx_seq_one_letter_code
_entity_poly.pdbx_strand_id
1 'polypeptide(L)'
;AREKIRAVGGQHRCSGRVEVWLHGSWGTVCDDSWDRQDAQVACRQLGCGPVLSAPGEAAFGEGTGPIWLEQVECQGTEPSLQDCWARPGDSGVCRHK
;
A
#
# COMPACT_ATOMS: atom_id res chain seq x y z
N ALA A 1 -18.00 6.20 3.18
CA ALA A 1 -17.60 4.96 2.48
C ALA A 1 -16.52 4.31 3.34
N ARG A 2 -16.59 3.00 3.62
CA ARG A 2 -15.52 2.35 4.39
C ARG A 2 -14.29 2.27 3.50
N GLU A 3 -13.17 2.73 4.03
CA GLU A 3 -11.89 2.67 3.35
C GLU A 3 -11.41 1.23 3.38
N LYS A 4 -10.89 0.75 2.25
CA LYS A 4 -10.56 -0.66 2.07
C LYS A 4 -9.14 -0.81 1.58
N ILE A 5 -8.47 -1.80 2.13
CA ILE A 5 -7.14 -2.25 1.75
C ILE A 5 -7.19 -3.75 1.50
N ARG A 6 -6.38 -4.24 0.56
CA ARG A 6 -6.18 -5.68 0.31
C ARG A 6 -4.72 -5.95 0.00
N ALA A 7 -4.28 -7.17 0.33
CA ALA A 7 -3.00 -7.72 -0.11
C ALA A 7 -3.25 -8.71 -1.26
N VAL A 8 -2.52 -8.56 -2.37
CA VAL A 8 -2.71 -9.35 -3.61
C VAL A 8 -1.40 -10.03 -4.02
N GLY A 9 -1.47 -11.26 -4.51
CA GLY A 9 -0.29 -11.96 -5.07
C GLY A 9 0.59 -12.70 -4.05
N GLY A 10 0.29 -12.62 -2.76
CA GLY A 10 0.94 -13.45 -1.74
C GLY A 10 0.24 -14.79 -1.50
N GLN A 11 0.87 -15.64 -0.69
CA GLN A 11 0.36 -16.98 -0.35
C GLN A 11 -0.88 -16.96 0.56
N HIS A 12 -1.11 -15.87 1.30
CA HIS A 12 -2.25 -15.71 2.20
C HIS A 12 -2.65 -14.23 2.31
N ARG A 13 -3.79 -13.95 2.95
CA ARG A 13 -4.37 -12.60 3.11
C ARG A 13 -3.49 -11.53 3.81
N CYS A 14 -2.31 -11.93 4.30
CA CYS A 14 -1.37 -11.07 5.03
C CYS A 14 -0.02 -10.95 4.33
N SER A 15 0.09 -11.42 3.08
CA SER A 15 1.24 -11.24 2.21
C SER A 15 0.75 -10.82 0.83
N GLY A 16 1.47 -9.90 0.18
CA GLY A 16 1.09 -9.42 -1.14
C GLY A 16 1.40 -7.96 -1.38
N ARG A 17 1.23 -7.55 -2.64
CA ARG A 17 1.17 -6.15 -3.08
C ARG A 17 -0.03 -5.48 -2.40
N VAL A 18 0.19 -4.28 -1.87
CA VAL A 18 -0.84 -3.49 -1.23
C VAL A 18 -1.67 -2.75 -2.28
N GLU A 19 -2.99 -2.87 -2.18
CA GLU A 19 -3.94 -2.12 -3.00
C GLU A 19 -4.99 -1.45 -2.11
N VAL A 20 -5.36 -0.21 -2.48
CA VAL A 20 -6.33 0.62 -1.75
C VAL A 20 -7.53 0.95 -2.62
N TRP A 21 -8.70 1.07 -2.00
CA TRP A 21 -9.94 1.47 -2.68
C TRP A 21 -10.18 2.96 -2.49
N LEU A 22 -9.86 3.75 -3.50
CA LEU A 22 -10.11 5.19 -3.55
C LEU A 22 -10.89 5.54 -4.83
N HIS A 23 -11.69 6.61 -4.78
CA HIS A 23 -12.44 7.12 -5.93
C HIS A 23 -13.28 6.08 -6.70
N GLY A 24 -13.72 5.00 -6.03
CA GLY A 24 -14.59 3.98 -6.64
C GLY A 24 -13.87 2.88 -7.42
N SER A 25 -12.54 2.78 -7.31
CA SER A 25 -11.79 1.67 -7.90
C SER A 25 -10.57 1.26 -7.05
N TRP A 26 -10.06 0.05 -7.31
CA TRP A 26 -8.80 -0.41 -6.74
C TRP A 26 -7.63 0.23 -7.48
N GLY A 27 -6.60 0.59 -6.73
CA GLY A 27 -5.30 1.01 -7.26
C GLY A 27 -4.18 0.60 -6.32
N THR A 28 -2.95 0.70 -6.80
CA THR A 28 -1.75 0.30 -6.05
C THR A 28 -1.18 1.44 -5.23
N VAL A 29 -0.19 1.09 -4.41
CA VAL A 29 0.70 2.02 -3.72
C VAL A 29 2.08 1.92 -4.36
N CYS A 30 2.73 3.05 -4.63
CA CYS A 30 4.10 3.06 -5.13
C CYS A 30 5.08 2.61 -4.06
N ASP A 31 6.15 1.94 -4.48
CA ASP A 31 7.23 1.48 -3.62
C ASP A 31 8.31 2.55 -3.36
N ASP A 32 8.30 3.66 -4.09
CA ASP A 32 9.13 4.82 -3.80
C ASP A 32 8.78 5.35 -2.39
N SER A 33 9.77 5.33 -1.49
CA SER A 33 9.68 5.56 -0.03
C SER A 33 8.95 4.52 0.80
N TRP A 34 8.38 3.47 0.19
CA TRP A 34 7.66 2.44 0.92
C TRP A 34 8.59 1.69 1.89
N ASP A 35 8.27 1.78 3.18
CA ASP A 35 9.11 1.24 4.23
C ASP A 35 8.36 0.32 5.21
N ARG A 36 9.05 -0.02 6.31
CA ARG A 36 8.50 -0.91 7.34
C ARG A 36 7.35 -0.26 8.10
N GLN A 37 7.35 1.06 8.27
CA GLN A 37 6.34 1.82 8.99
C GLN A 37 5.05 1.87 8.18
N ASP A 38 5.15 2.10 6.87
CA ASP A 38 4.00 2.04 5.97
C ASP A 38 3.36 0.66 5.96
N ALA A 39 4.20 -0.37 5.80
CA ALA A 39 3.76 -1.75 5.83
C ALA A 39 3.19 -2.15 7.20
N GLN A 40 3.66 -1.56 8.30
CA GLN A 40 3.10 -1.78 9.63
C GLN A 40 1.67 -1.24 9.75
N VAL A 41 1.41 -0.05 9.20
CA VAL A 41 0.05 0.51 9.12
C VAL A 41 -0.85 -0.39 8.26
N ALA A 42 -0.37 -0.82 7.10
CA ALA A 42 -1.11 -1.73 6.21
C ALA A 42 -1.45 -3.07 6.88
N CYS A 43 -0.47 -3.74 7.52
CA CYS A 43 -0.68 -4.99 8.23
C CYS A 43 -1.70 -4.84 9.36
N ARG A 44 -1.65 -3.73 10.10
CA ARG A 44 -2.62 -3.46 11.16
C ARG A 44 -4.03 -3.23 10.60
N GLN A 45 -4.15 -2.44 9.53
CA GLN A 45 -5.42 -2.18 8.86
C GLN A 45 -6.05 -3.47 8.28
N LEU A 46 -5.23 -4.42 7.84
CA LEU A 46 -5.65 -5.76 7.39
C LEU A 46 -5.99 -6.74 8.53
N GLY A 47 -5.70 -6.38 9.78
CA GLY A 47 -5.82 -7.27 10.94
C GLY A 47 -4.82 -8.42 10.93
N CYS A 48 -3.63 -8.21 10.36
CA CYS A 48 -2.57 -9.21 10.18
C CYS A 48 -1.48 -9.17 11.26
N GLY A 49 -1.56 -8.23 12.21
CA GLY A 49 -0.59 -8.11 13.29
C GLY A 49 0.69 -7.35 12.89
N PRO A 50 1.85 -7.68 13.46
CA PRO A 50 3.11 -6.98 13.18
C PRO A 50 3.64 -7.29 11.78
N VAL A 51 4.26 -6.29 11.15
CA VAL A 51 4.90 -6.45 9.84
C VAL A 51 6.14 -7.34 9.92
N LEU A 52 6.29 -8.24 8.97
CA LEU A 52 7.48 -9.09 8.85
C LEU A 52 8.51 -8.46 7.90
N SER A 53 8.07 -8.01 6.74
CA SER A 53 8.91 -7.44 5.66
C SER A 53 8.12 -6.42 4.84
N ALA A 54 8.84 -5.46 4.23
CA ALA A 54 8.30 -4.48 3.29
C ALA A 54 9.15 -4.47 2.01
N PRO A 55 9.03 -5.49 1.13
CA PRO A 55 9.77 -5.51 -0.12
C PRO A 55 9.15 -4.54 -1.15
N GLY A 56 10.00 -3.86 -1.92
CA GLY A 56 9.60 -3.07 -3.11
C GLY A 56 9.74 -3.86 -4.41
N GLU A 57 9.81 -3.16 -5.54
CA GLU A 57 10.10 -3.66 -6.89
C GLU A 57 9.25 -4.90 -7.25
N ALA A 58 7.92 -4.73 -7.18
CA ALA A 58 6.89 -5.73 -7.46
C ALA A 58 7.21 -7.15 -6.98
N ALA A 59 7.72 -7.32 -5.76
CA ALA A 59 8.04 -8.64 -5.21
C ALA A 59 6.85 -9.65 -5.22
N PHE A 60 5.60 -9.15 -5.28
CA PHE A 60 4.37 -9.93 -5.39
C PHE A 60 3.70 -9.82 -6.76
N GLY A 61 4.46 -9.43 -7.78
CA GLY A 61 4.00 -9.13 -9.13
C GLY A 61 3.53 -7.68 -9.28
N GLU A 62 3.59 -7.19 -10.52
CA GLU A 62 3.15 -5.84 -10.87
C GLU A 62 1.63 -5.70 -10.70
N GLY A 63 1.21 -4.48 -10.34
CA GLY A 63 -0.19 -4.12 -10.36
C GLY A 63 -0.65 -3.62 -11.72
N THR A 64 -1.92 -3.29 -11.81
CA THR A 64 -2.53 -2.68 -13.00
C THR A 64 -3.51 -1.60 -12.56
N GLY A 65 -3.82 -0.66 -13.46
CA GLY A 65 -4.73 0.44 -13.15
C GLY A 65 -4.02 1.59 -12.42
N PRO A 66 -4.77 2.43 -11.68
CA PRO A 66 -4.22 3.62 -11.07
C PRO A 66 -3.22 3.29 -9.96
N ILE A 67 -2.19 4.12 -9.85
CA ILE A 67 -1.41 4.25 -8.63
C ILE A 67 -2.13 5.32 -7.81
N TRP A 68 -2.56 4.98 -6.60
CA TRP A 68 -3.35 5.90 -5.79
C TRP A 68 -2.52 6.72 -4.83
N LEU A 69 -1.51 6.09 -4.25
CA LEU A 69 -0.63 6.68 -3.25
C LEU A 69 0.81 6.54 -3.75
N GLU A 70 1.53 7.66 -3.75
CA GLU A 70 2.96 7.75 -4.01
C GLU A 70 3.66 8.35 -2.80
N GLN A 71 4.93 8.00 -2.57
CA GLN A 71 5.73 8.55 -1.46
C GLN A 71 4.98 8.51 -0.13
N VAL A 72 4.55 7.32 0.27
CA VAL A 72 3.85 7.15 1.55
C VAL A 72 4.88 7.33 2.66
N GLU A 73 4.52 8.14 3.66
CA GLU A 73 5.35 8.41 4.83
C GLU A 73 4.48 8.28 6.09
N CYS A 74 4.41 7.06 6.62
CA CYS A 74 3.78 6.76 7.91
C CYS A 74 4.79 6.86 9.07
N GLN A 75 4.32 7.24 10.25
CA GLN A 75 5.00 7.06 11.53
C GLN A 75 4.90 5.60 12.04
N GLY A 76 3.99 4.81 11.47
CA GLY A 76 3.74 3.41 11.84
C GLY A 76 2.60 3.24 12.86
N THR A 77 1.96 4.35 13.26
CA THR A 77 0.93 4.37 14.31
C THR A 77 -0.42 4.89 13.81
N GLU A 78 -0.53 5.24 12.54
CA GLU A 78 -1.71 5.73 11.84
C GLU A 78 -2.78 4.65 11.66
N PRO A 79 -4.06 4.92 11.95
CA PRO A 79 -5.09 3.88 11.90
C PRO A 79 -5.28 3.30 10.50
N SER A 80 -4.96 4.06 9.45
CA SER A 80 -4.95 3.59 8.07
C SER A 80 -3.93 4.34 7.20
N LEU A 81 -3.59 3.77 6.03
CA LEU A 81 -2.58 4.35 5.12
C LEU A 81 -2.91 5.76 4.62
N GLN A 82 -4.18 6.08 4.54
CA GLN A 82 -4.71 7.39 4.13
C GLN A 82 -4.60 8.47 5.22
N ASP A 83 -4.32 8.07 6.47
CA ASP A 83 -4.00 9.00 7.55
C ASP A 83 -2.49 9.32 7.58
N CYS A 84 -1.68 8.59 6.80
CA CYS A 84 -0.29 8.92 6.57
C CYS A 84 -0.18 10.05 5.54
N TRP A 85 0.94 10.75 5.56
CA TRP A 85 1.25 11.66 4.46
C TRP A 85 1.55 10.82 3.21
N ALA A 86 1.00 11.21 2.07
CA ALA A 86 1.29 10.60 0.79
C ALA A 86 1.06 11.63 -0.32
N ARG A 87 1.81 11.49 -1.42
CA ARG A 87 1.51 12.20 -2.65
C ARG A 87 0.36 11.50 -3.40
N PRO A 88 -0.56 12.26 -4.01
CA PRO A 88 -1.52 11.71 -4.96
C PRO A 88 -0.78 11.02 -6.13
N GLY A 89 -1.24 9.83 -6.53
CA GLY A 89 -0.60 9.04 -7.59
C GLY A 89 -0.86 9.49 -9.03
N ASP A 90 -1.39 10.69 -9.23
CA ASP A 90 -1.48 11.36 -10.54
C ASP A 90 -0.24 12.21 -10.86
N SER A 91 0.79 12.17 -10.01
CA SER A 91 2.01 12.98 -10.17
C SER A 91 2.94 12.49 -11.29
N GLY A 92 2.76 11.27 -11.80
CA GLY A 92 3.51 10.71 -12.92
C GLY A 92 4.94 10.28 -12.58
N VAL A 93 5.26 10.19 -11.28
CA VAL A 93 6.60 9.83 -10.79
C VAL A 93 6.77 8.31 -10.76
N CYS A 94 5.71 7.57 -10.45
CA CYS A 94 5.78 6.12 -10.30
C CYS A 94 5.21 5.34 -11.48
N ARG A 95 5.71 4.11 -11.64
CA ARG A 95 5.18 3.08 -12.55
C ARG A 95 5.08 1.76 -11.80
N HIS A 96 4.22 0.86 -12.25
CA HIS A 96 4.25 -0.52 -11.75
C HIS A 96 5.60 -1.13 -12.13
N LYS A 97 6.35 -1.55 -11.11
CA LYS A 97 7.68 -2.18 -11.19
C LYS A 97 7.91 -2.99 -9.94
#